data_AF-A0A0P7Z320-F1
#
_entry.id   AF-A0A0P7Z320-F1
#
_cell.length_a   1.000
_cell.length_b   1.000
_cell.length_c   1.000
_cell.angle_alpha   90.00
_cell.angle_beta   90.00
_cell.angle_gamma   90.00
#
_symmetry.space_group_name_H-M   'P 1'
#
loop_
_entity.id
_entity.type
_entity.pdbx_description
1 polymer ?
#
loop_
_entity_poly.entity_id
_entity_poly.type
_entity_poly.pdbx_seq_one_letter_code
_entity_poly.pdbx_strand_id
1 'polypeptide(L)'
;MSFRTLLLIVLLAPAMLVGGAMVLGVAIPVPHWGRDYVLRFVLDADTVPPELPDVAGPNEPDRPLVVIDAGHGGRDPGAIGSDREGREVREKDITLALALALRDQLLAQGGIRVALTRADDRILPLADRPEIARLLEADLFVSIHADSAGERDDVSGASIYTLSNAAS
;
A
#
# COMPACT_ATOMS: atom_id res chain seq x y z
N MET A 1 17.48 -20.71 53.45
CA MET A 1 16.14 -20.49 52.86
C MET A 1 15.96 -21.50 51.73
N SER A 2 14.82 -22.20 51.64
CA SER A 2 14.63 -23.23 50.60
C SER A 2 14.37 -22.58 49.23
N PHE A 3 14.74 -23.24 48.13
CA PHE A 3 14.49 -22.76 46.76
C PHE A 3 12.99 -22.47 46.52
N ARG A 4 12.11 -23.28 47.09
CA ARG A 4 10.65 -23.09 47.05
C ARG A 4 10.20 -21.82 47.77
N THR A 5 10.80 -21.53 48.92
CA THR A 5 10.53 -20.31 49.69
C THR A 5 11.00 -19.07 48.92
N LEU A 6 12.18 -19.14 48.30
CA LEU A 6 12.70 -18.06 47.46
C LEU A 6 11.78 -17.79 46.26
N LEU A 7 11.33 -18.85 45.58
CA LEU A 7 10.45 -18.74 44.42
C LEU A 7 9.08 -18.13 44.78
N LEU A 8 8.52 -18.53 45.93
CA LEU A 8 7.28 -17.95 46.45
C LEU A 8 7.44 -16.46 46.79
N ILE A 9 8.57 -16.07 47.40
CA ILE A 9 8.84 -14.66 47.72
C ILE A 9 8.98 -13.83 46.44
N VAL A 10 9.75 -14.33 45.46
CA VAL A 10 9.95 -13.64 44.17
C VAL A 10 8.62 -13.44 43.43
N LEU A 11 7.69 -14.38 43.55
CA LEU A 11 6.41 -14.32 42.84
C LEU A 11 5.35 -13.49 43.60
N LEU A 12 5.28 -13.63 44.93
CA LEU A 12 4.24 -13.00 45.75
C LEU A 12 4.60 -11.60 46.26
N ALA A 13 5.87 -11.32 46.53
CA ALA A 13 6.28 -10.02 47.06
C ALA A 13 5.96 -8.85 46.10
N PRO A 14 6.19 -8.92 44.77
CA PRO A 14 5.82 -7.85 43.85
C PRO A 14 4.30 -7.62 43.82
N ALA A 15 3.51 -8.70 43.81
CA ALA A 15 2.05 -8.62 43.78
C ALA A 15 1.47 -7.99 45.06
N MET A 16 2.00 -8.36 46.24
CA MET A 16 1.59 -7.75 47.50
C MET A 16 2.02 -6.28 47.58
N LEU A 17 3.18 -5.92 47.02
CA LEU A 17 3.68 -4.54 47.02
C LEU A 17 2.81 -3.64 46.12
N VAL A 18 2.43 -4.12 44.93
CA VAL A 18 1.50 -3.40 44.03
C VAL A 18 0.10 -3.30 44.65
N GLY A 19 -0.43 -4.39 45.20
CA GLY A 19 -1.74 -4.39 45.85
C GLY A 19 -1.79 -3.48 47.08
N GLY A 20 -0.73 -3.47 47.90
CA GLY A 20 -0.60 -2.55 49.03
C GLY A 20 -0.53 -1.08 48.60
N ALA A 21 0.23 -0.77 47.55
CA ALA A 21 0.29 0.57 46.98
C ALA A 21 -1.09 1.06 46.48
N MET A 22 -1.87 0.18 45.85
CA MET A 22 -3.24 0.49 45.41
C MET A 22 -4.19 0.75 46.59
N VAL A 23 -4.17 -0.09 47.63
CA VAL A 23 -5.01 0.09 48.83
C VAL A 23 -4.67 1.39 49.57
N LEU A 24 -3.39 1.78 49.58
CA LEU A 24 -2.92 3.02 50.19
C LEU A 24 -3.12 4.27 49.29
N GLY A 25 -3.70 4.11 48.10
CA GLY A 25 -3.93 5.21 47.17
C GLY A 25 -2.64 5.84 46.62
N VAL A 26 -1.53 5.09 46.65
CA VAL A 26 -0.24 5.55 46.13
C VAL A 26 -0.30 5.51 44.60
N ALA A 27 -0.41 6.67 43.98
CA ALA A 27 -0.28 6.80 42.53
C ALA A 27 1.18 6.61 42.14
N ILE A 28 1.54 5.42 41.65
CA ILE A 28 2.85 5.18 41.04
C ILE A 28 2.76 5.71 39.60
N PRO A 29 3.46 6.81 39.24
CA PRO A 29 3.48 7.28 37.87
C PRO A 29 4.15 6.21 37.01
N VAL A 30 3.38 5.59 36.11
CA VAL A 30 3.94 4.69 35.10
C VAL A 30 4.74 5.56 34.14
N PRO A 31 6.06 5.34 33.98
CA PRO A 31 6.83 6.05 32.98
C PRO A 31 6.20 5.75 31.62
N HIS A 32 5.69 6.78 30.96
CA HIS A 32 5.32 6.70 29.55
C HIS A 32 6.62 6.69 28.77
N TRP A 33 7.24 5.51 28.64
CA TRP A 33 8.24 5.31 27.62
C TRP A 33 7.51 5.50 26.29
N GLY A 34 7.69 6.67 25.68
CA GLY A 34 7.21 6.94 24.34
C GLY A 34 7.69 5.85 23.39
N ARG A 35 7.16 5.82 22.17
CA ARG A 35 7.59 4.87 21.11
C ARG A 35 9.06 5.08 20.67
N ASP A 36 9.82 5.89 21.40
CA ASP A 36 11.20 6.27 21.15
C ASP A 36 12.20 5.11 21.42
N TYR A 37 11.75 3.97 21.97
CA TYR A 37 12.55 2.75 22.08
C TYR A 37 12.59 1.93 20.77
N VAL A 38 11.77 2.29 19.77
CA VAL A 38 11.85 1.67 18.45
C VAL A 38 12.93 2.38 17.66
N LEU A 39 14.12 1.77 17.63
CA LEU A 39 15.16 2.16 16.68
C LEU A 39 14.60 2.00 15.26
N ARG A 40 14.25 3.11 14.63
CA ARG A 40 13.89 3.16 13.22
C ARG A 40 15.18 3.25 12.43
N PHE A 41 15.61 2.11 11.92
CA PHE A 41 16.59 2.09 10.85
C PHE A 41 15.83 2.38 9.56
N VAL A 42 16.09 3.54 8.96
CA VAL A 42 15.89 3.67 7.52
C VAL A 42 16.99 2.78 6.94
N LEU A 43 16.62 1.55 6.61
CA LEU A 43 17.45 0.77 5.72
C LEU A 43 17.38 1.55 4.41
N ASP A 44 18.46 2.25 4.07
CA ASP A 44 18.81 2.48 2.68
C ASP A 44 19.00 1.08 2.11
N ALA A 45 17.88 0.42 1.80
CA ALA A 45 17.91 -0.64 0.83
C ALA A 45 18.55 0.05 -0.37
N ASP A 46 19.69 -0.45 -0.81
CA ASP A 46 20.16 -0.19 -2.15
C ASP A 46 19.01 -0.61 -3.07
N THR A 47 18.07 0.31 -3.31
CA THR A 47 16.87 0.05 -4.07
C THR A 47 17.39 -0.03 -5.48
N VAL A 48 17.63 -1.27 -5.92
CA VAL A 48 17.81 -1.58 -7.33
C VAL A 48 16.68 -0.84 -8.04
N PRO A 49 17.00 0.13 -8.91
CA PRO A 49 15.97 0.89 -9.61
C PRO A 49 15.00 -0.08 -10.27
N PRO A 50 13.69 0.23 -10.28
CA PRO A 50 12.73 -0.64 -10.92
C PRO A 50 13.12 -0.82 -12.39
N GLU A 51 12.94 -2.03 -12.90
CA GLU A 51 13.07 -2.29 -14.34
C GLU A 51 12.05 -1.41 -15.08
N LEU A 52 12.54 -0.58 -16.00
CA LEU A 52 11.70 0.35 -16.72
C LEU A 52 10.92 -0.36 -17.83
N PRO A 53 9.60 -0.14 -17.93
CA PRO A 53 8.80 -0.70 -19.01
C PRO A 53 9.08 0.00 -20.34
N ASP A 54 8.76 -0.69 -21.44
CA ASP A 54 8.81 -0.11 -22.78
C ASP A 54 7.80 1.04 -22.93
N VAL A 55 8.22 2.10 -23.62
CA VAL A 55 7.36 3.20 -24.03
C VAL A 55 6.82 2.92 -25.43
N ALA A 56 5.50 2.81 -25.54
CA ALA A 56 4.79 2.65 -26.81
C ALA A 56 4.28 4.00 -27.35
N GLY A 57 4.09 4.10 -28.66
CA GLY A 57 3.53 5.28 -29.31
C GLY A 57 4.48 5.96 -30.29
N PRO A 58 4.26 7.24 -30.62
CA PRO A 58 5.11 7.97 -31.55
C PRO A 58 6.57 8.04 -31.09
N ASN A 59 7.51 7.93 -32.03
CA ASN A 59 8.95 8.02 -31.78
C ASN A 59 9.44 9.47 -31.57
N GLU A 60 8.53 10.39 -31.29
CA GLU A 60 8.79 11.82 -31.12
C GLU A 60 8.92 12.11 -29.62
N PRO A 61 10.14 12.44 -29.12
CA PRO A 61 10.38 12.61 -27.68
C PRO A 61 9.56 13.75 -27.05
N ASP A 62 9.13 14.72 -27.84
CA ASP A 62 8.36 15.89 -27.38
C ASP A 62 6.88 15.58 -27.19
N ARG A 63 6.43 14.35 -27.49
CA ARG A 63 5.03 13.94 -27.27
C ARG A 63 4.78 13.67 -25.79
N PRO A 64 3.60 14.03 -25.26
CA PRO A 64 3.25 13.72 -23.89
C PRO A 64 3.38 12.22 -23.60
N LEU A 65 4.02 11.87 -22.49
CA LEU A 65 4.13 10.52 -21.96
C LEU A 65 3.19 10.33 -20.78
N VAL A 66 2.29 9.35 -20.91
CA VAL A 66 1.41 8.90 -19.82
C VAL A 66 1.91 7.56 -19.30
N VAL A 67 2.23 7.50 -18.01
CA VAL A 67 2.45 6.24 -17.31
C VAL A 67 1.15 5.79 -16.65
N ILE A 68 0.67 4.62 -17.05
CA ILE A 68 -0.55 4.01 -16.53
C ILE A 68 -0.15 2.89 -15.58
N ASP A 69 -0.58 3.01 -14.33
CA ASP A 69 -0.37 2.00 -13.30
C ASP A 69 -1.61 1.12 -13.13
N ALA A 70 -1.46 -0.17 -13.41
CA ALA A 70 -2.48 -1.17 -13.11
C ALA A 70 -2.32 -1.61 -11.65
N GLY A 71 -3.23 -1.17 -10.77
CA GLY A 71 -3.21 -1.49 -9.33
C GLY A 71 -3.10 -2.99 -9.05
N HIS A 72 -2.53 -3.35 -7.91
CA HIS A 72 -2.34 -4.74 -7.45
C HIS A 72 -1.50 -5.60 -8.42
N GLY A 73 -1.67 -6.93 -8.38
CA GLY A 73 -1.01 -7.88 -9.29
C GLY A 73 -0.29 -9.04 -8.60
N GLY A 74 -0.14 -10.15 -9.31
CA GLY A 74 0.47 -11.38 -8.81
C GLY A 74 -0.28 -11.93 -7.60
N ARG A 75 0.43 -12.02 -6.47
CA ARG A 75 -0.13 -12.53 -5.19
C ARG A 75 -1.09 -11.55 -4.50
N ASP A 76 -1.12 -10.29 -4.94
CA ASP A 76 -2.03 -9.27 -4.43
C ASP A 76 -3.25 -9.18 -5.35
N PRO A 77 -4.42 -9.72 -4.97
CA PRO A 77 -5.62 -9.67 -5.80
C PRO A 77 -6.33 -8.31 -5.79
N GLY A 78 -6.01 -7.44 -4.82
CA GLY A 78 -6.85 -6.29 -4.46
C GLY A 78 -8.20 -6.71 -3.91
N ALA A 79 -9.22 -5.87 -4.08
CA ALA A 79 -10.59 -6.19 -3.71
C ALA A 79 -11.11 -7.42 -4.48
N ILE A 80 -11.88 -8.25 -3.79
CA ILE A 80 -12.53 -9.43 -4.35
C ILE A 80 -14.04 -9.21 -4.27
N GLY A 81 -14.71 -9.38 -5.41
CA GLY A 81 -16.15 -9.27 -5.55
C GLY A 81 -16.74 -10.43 -6.35
N SER A 82 -17.97 -10.26 -6.79
CA SER A 82 -18.63 -11.22 -7.68
C SER A 82 -19.39 -10.51 -8.78
N ASP A 83 -19.43 -11.10 -9.97
CA ASP A 83 -20.25 -10.60 -11.06
C ASP A 83 -21.73 -10.99 -10.92
N ARG A 84 -22.54 -10.65 -11.92
CA ARG A 84 -23.99 -10.92 -11.91
C ARG A 84 -24.32 -12.42 -11.92
N GLU A 85 -23.40 -13.25 -12.39
CA GLU A 85 -23.52 -14.69 -12.43
C GLU A 85 -22.95 -15.37 -11.17
N GLY A 86 -22.46 -14.59 -10.20
CA GLY A 86 -21.87 -15.08 -8.95
C GLY A 86 -20.45 -15.62 -9.10
N ARG A 87 -19.74 -15.29 -10.19
CA ARG A 87 -18.34 -15.68 -10.39
C ARG A 87 -17.43 -14.68 -9.68
N GLU A 88 -16.37 -15.18 -9.08
CA GLU A 88 -15.36 -14.36 -8.41
C GLU A 88 -14.71 -13.38 -9.41
N VAL A 89 -14.60 -12.12 -9.00
CA VAL A 89 -13.92 -11.06 -9.74
C VAL A 89 -12.86 -10.45 -8.84
N ARG A 90 -11.65 -10.23 -9.37
CA ARG A 90 -10.53 -9.65 -8.63
C ARG A 90 -10.16 -8.31 -9.22
N GLU A 91 -9.91 -7.34 -8.35
CA GLU A 91 -9.52 -5.99 -8.74
C GLU A 91 -8.32 -5.98 -9.68
N LYS A 92 -7.27 -6.77 -9.40
CA LYS A 92 -6.07 -6.83 -10.24
C LYS A 92 -6.34 -7.17 -11.71
N ASP A 93 -7.39 -7.93 -11.99
CA ASP A 93 -7.77 -8.36 -13.33
C ASP A 93 -8.54 -7.24 -14.04
N ILE A 94 -9.43 -6.54 -13.31
CA ILE A 94 -10.14 -5.35 -13.80
C ILE A 94 -9.13 -4.23 -14.12
N THR A 95 -8.23 -3.92 -13.18
CA THR A 95 -7.27 -2.82 -13.33
C THR A 95 -6.33 -3.05 -14.50
N LEU A 96 -5.86 -4.30 -14.70
CA LEU A 96 -5.04 -4.67 -15.85
C LEU A 96 -5.82 -4.52 -17.16
N ALA A 97 -7.04 -5.06 -17.22
CA ALA A 97 -7.87 -4.97 -18.42
C ALA A 97 -8.16 -3.52 -18.81
N LEU A 98 -8.49 -2.67 -17.83
CA LEU A 98 -8.75 -1.26 -18.07
C LEU A 98 -7.47 -0.48 -18.46
N ALA A 99 -6.33 -0.78 -17.85
CA ALA A 99 -5.05 -0.17 -18.21
C ALA A 99 -4.63 -0.50 -19.65
N LEU A 100 -4.79 -1.76 -20.08
CA LEU A 100 -4.52 -2.19 -21.45
C LEU A 100 -5.47 -1.51 -22.44
N ALA A 101 -6.77 -1.46 -22.13
CA ALA A 101 -7.75 -0.79 -22.97
C ALA A 101 -7.47 0.72 -23.09
N LEU A 102 -7.10 1.39 -21.98
CA LEU A 102 -6.73 2.81 -21.99
C LEU A 102 -5.48 3.04 -22.84
N ARG A 103 -4.42 2.22 -22.69
CA ARG A 103 -3.24 2.27 -23.54
C ARG A 103 -3.63 2.21 -25.02
N ASP A 104 -4.41 1.19 -25.40
CA ASP A 104 -4.76 0.97 -26.81
C ASP A 104 -5.56 2.14 -27.39
N GLN A 105 -6.47 2.73 -26.61
CA GLN A 105 -7.22 3.93 -27.00
C GLN A 105 -6.31 5.16 -27.18
N LEU A 106 -5.37 5.40 -26.26
CA LEU A 106 -4.42 6.52 -26.35
C LEU A 106 -3.48 6.37 -27.54
N LEU A 107 -2.96 5.15 -27.77
CA LEU A 107 -2.09 4.85 -28.90
C LEU A 107 -2.82 5.01 -30.24
N ALA A 108 -4.10 4.62 -30.32
CA ALA A 108 -4.92 4.78 -31.52
C ALA A 108 -5.15 6.25 -31.91
N GLN A 109 -5.14 7.17 -30.94
CA GLN A 109 -5.21 8.62 -31.21
C GLN A 109 -3.92 9.17 -31.80
N GLY A 110 -2.79 8.49 -31.62
CA GLY A 110 -1.50 8.79 -32.25
C GLY A 110 -0.75 10.02 -31.70
N GLY A 111 -1.30 10.72 -30.70
CA GLY A 111 -0.70 11.94 -30.14
C GLY A 111 0.07 11.75 -28.84
N ILE A 112 0.00 10.56 -28.22
CA ILE A 112 0.44 10.30 -26.84
C ILE A 112 1.33 9.06 -26.81
N ARG A 113 2.41 9.13 -26.03
CA ARG A 113 3.26 7.99 -25.67
C ARG A 113 2.73 7.37 -24.38
N VAL A 114 2.82 6.04 -24.26
CA VAL A 114 2.27 5.31 -23.12
C VAL A 114 3.27 4.28 -22.60
N ALA A 115 3.43 4.22 -21.29
CA ALA A 115 4.10 3.13 -20.60
C ALA A 115 3.19 2.54 -19.52
N LEU A 116 3.25 1.23 -19.31
CA LEU A 116 2.48 0.52 -18.28
C LEU A 116 3.42 0.07 -17.16
N THR A 117 3.08 0.31 -15.89
CA THR A 117 3.88 -0.23 -14.76
C THR A 117 3.93 -1.77 -14.79
N ARG A 118 2.83 -2.40 -15.23
CA ARG A 118 2.76 -3.82 -15.59
C ARG A 118 1.83 -4.05 -16.77
N ALA A 119 2.19 -5.02 -17.62
CA ALA A 119 1.36 -5.48 -18.75
C ALA A 119 0.88 -6.93 -18.57
N ASP A 120 1.21 -7.54 -17.43
CA ASP A 120 0.91 -8.92 -17.05
C ASP A 120 0.52 -9.00 -15.55
N ASP A 121 0.20 -10.21 -15.09
CA ASP A 121 -0.18 -10.50 -13.69
C ASP A 121 1.05 -10.69 -12.79
N ARG A 122 1.88 -9.63 -12.69
CA ARG A 122 3.02 -9.57 -11.77
C ARG A 122 2.75 -8.61 -10.61
N ILE A 123 3.39 -8.86 -9.48
CA ILE A 123 3.37 -7.93 -8.35
C ILE A 123 4.46 -6.86 -8.52
N LEU A 124 4.09 -5.59 -8.32
CA LEU A 124 5.02 -4.46 -8.23
C LEU A 124 5.00 -3.86 -6.82
N PRO A 125 6.18 -3.58 -6.23
CA PRO A 125 6.27 -2.78 -5.01
C PRO A 125 5.59 -1.41 -5.17
N LEU A 126 4.93 -0.93 -4.11
CA LEU A 126 4.21 0.35 -4.16
C LEU A 126 5.14 1.55 -4.42
N ALA A 127 6.38 1.50 -3.94
CA ALA A 127 7.38 2.55 -4.16
C ALA A 127 7.82 2.64 -5.62
N ASP A 128 7.90 1.50 -6.31
CA ASP A 128 8.37 1.39 -7.69
C ASP A 128 7.38 2.00 -8.68
N ARG A 129 6.07 1.89 -8.42
CA ARG A 129 5.02 2.36 -9.33
C ARG A 129 5.16 3.84 -9.71
N PRO A 130 5.22 4.80 -8.75
CA PRO A 130 5.45 6.20 -9.08
C PRO A 130 6.93 6.49 -9.40
N GLU A 131 7.88 5.63 -8.99
CA GLU A 131 9.29 5.78 -9.37
C GLU A 131 9.52 5.53 -10.86
N ILE A 132 8.84 4.54 -11.45
CA ILE A 132 8.84 4.31 -12.91
C ILE A 132 8.43 5.59 -13.65
N ALA A 133 7.38 6.27 -13.19
CA ALA A 133 6.93 7.52 -13.80
C ALA A 133 7.94 8.66 -13.66
N ARG A 134 8.63 8.76 -12.51
CA ARG A 134 9.71 9.73 -12.30
C ARG A 134 10.92 9.46 -13.20
N LEU A 135 11.35 8.21 -13.28
CA LEU A 135 12.51 7.78 -14.08
C LEU A 135 12.26 7.91 -15.59
N LEU A 136 11.00 7.74 -16.03
CA LEU A 136 10.60 7.96 -17.42
C LEU A 136 10.29 9.44 -17.74
N GLU A 137 10.38 10.34 -16.76
CA GLU A 137 10.00 11.75 -16.90
C GLU A 137 8.58 11.93 -17.48
N ALA A 138 7.64 11.13 -16.98
CA ALA A 138 6.26 11.13 -17.48
C ALA A 138 5.54 12.44 -17.17
N ASP A 139 4.79 12.95 -18.16
CA ASP A 139 3.95 14.15 -18.02
C ASP A 139 2.71 13.89 -17.16
N LEU A 140 2.24 12.65 -17.12
CA LEU A 140 1.09 12.22 -16.33
C LEU A 140 1.27 10.80 -15.80
N PHE A 141 0.95 10.62 -14.52
CA PHE A 141 0.80 9.31 -13.90
C PHE A 141 -0.68 9.05 -13.59
N VAL A 142 -1.22 7.93 -14.08
CA VAL A 142 -2.60 7.50 -13.81
C VAL A 142 -2.57 6.13 -13.17
N SER A 143 -2.93 6.03 -11.88
CA SER A 143 -3.13 4.74 -11.22
C SER A 143 -4.60 4.35 -11.27
N ILE A 144 -4.86 3.12 -11.68
CA ILE A 144 -6.19 2.56 -11.87
C ILE A 144 -6.46 1.53 -10.80
N HIS A 145 -7.54 1.73 -10.07
CA HIS A 145 -8.04 0.88 -8.99
C HIS A 145 -9.53 0.60 -9.15
N ALA A 146 -9.99 -0.50 -8.54
CA ALA A 146 -11.38 -0.88 -8.41
C ALA A 146 -11.63 -1.35 -6.97
N ASP A 147 -11.37 -0.42 -6.03
CA ASP A 147 -11.43 -0.64 -4.60
C ASP A 147 -12.84 -1.06 -4.12
N SER A 148 -12.91 -1.47 -2.85
CA SER A 148 -14.17 -1.77 -2.16
C SER A 148 -14.47 -0.74 -1.06
N ALA A 149 -15.75 -0.42 -0.89
CA ALA A 149 -16.24 0.41 0.22
C ALA A 149 -16.44 -0.38 1.53
N GLY A 150 -15.92 -1.61 1.62
CA GLY A 150 -16.03 -2.48 2.77
C GLY A 150 -17.42 -3.11 2.87
N GLU A 151 -18.08 -2.92 4.01
CA GLU A 151 -19.42 -3.48 4.28
C GLU A 151 -20.57 -2.71 3.60
N ARG A 152 -20.28 -1.57 2.98
CA ARG A 152 -21.28 -0.74 2.29
C ARG A 152 -21.45 -1.21 0.85
N ASP A 153 -22.59 -1.83 0.56
CA ASP A 153 -22.97 -2.36 -0.75
C ASP A 153 -23.74 -1.35 -1.62
N ASP A 154 -24.17 -0.23 -1.04
CA ASP A 154 -24.89 0.86 -1.70
C ASP A 154 -23.97 1.89 -2.38
N VAL A 155 -22.68 1.86 -2.09
CA VAL A 155 -21.68 2.77 -2.68
C VAL A 155 -21.25 2.26 -4.05
N SER A 156 -21.52 3.04 -5.10
CA SER A 156 -21.13 2.72 -6.47
C SER A 156 -20.88 3.99 -7.30
N GLY A 157 -20.11 3.85 -8.37
CA GLY A 157 -19.76 4.94 -9.28
C GLY A 157 -18.25 5.09 -9.46
N ALA A 158 -17.86 5.95 -10.40
CA ALA A 158 -16.45 6.29 -10.63
C ALA A 158 -16.03 7.42 -9.68
N SER A 159 -14.79 7.35 -9.18
CA SER A 159 -14.17 8.38 -8.35
C SER A 159 -12.76 8.70 -8.87
N ILE A 160 -12.30 9.92 -8.61
CA ILE A 160 -10.94 10.37 -8.95
C ILE A 160 -10.33 10.93 -7.68
N TYR A 161 -9.15 10.45 -7.34
CA TYR A 161 -8.36 10.94 -6.21
C TYR A 161 -7.14 11.69 -6.73
N THR A 162 -6.79 12.77 -6.04
CA THR A 162 -5.55 13.51 -6.26
C THR A 162 -4.76 13.54 -4.95
N LEU A 163 -3.44 13.69 -5.05
CA LEU A 163 -2.58 13.76 -3.89
C LEU A 163 -2.92 15.00 -3.05
N SER A 164 -3.15 14.80 -1.76
CA SER A 164 -3.32 15.85 -0.77
C SER A 164 -2.52 15.53 0.48
N ASN A 165 -1.84 16.53 1.04
CA ASN A 165 -1.15 16.42 2.33
C ASN A 165 -2.13 16.51 3.52
N ALA A 166 -3.41 16.78 3.25
CA ALA A 166 -4.49 16.78 4.22
C ALA A 166 -5.53 15.72 3.81
N ALA A 167 -6.02 14.93 4.77
CA ALA A 167 -7.10 13.99 4.51
C ALA A 167 -8.37 14.77 4.09
N SER A 168 -8.99 14.33 2.99
CA SER A 168 -10.32 14.78 2.56
C SER A 168 -11.42 14.02 3.30
#